data_AF-X0CH47-F1
#
_entry.id   AF-X0CH47-F1
#
_cell.length_a   1.000
_cell.length_b   1.000
_cell.length_c   1.000
_cell.angle_alpha   90.00
_cell.angle_beta   90.00
_cell.angle_gamma   90.00
#
_symmetry.space_group_name_H-M   'P 1'
#
loop_
_entity.id
_entity.type
_entity.pdbx_description
1 polymer ?
#
loop_
_entity_poly.entity_id
_entity_poly.type
_entity_poly.pdbx_seq_one_letter_code
_entity_poly.pdbx_strand_id
1 'polypeptide(L)'
;MSIYGHSSVSSKTHLNVKKYAARIDELFQNITIELFPQSTTPDPNMADTSRLWQQLFSEFTVNSQEDALNQTRCADITVVFARGTNEGGNVGAVAGPPFIDALREKAASLSVAMQGVEYAANVTGFALGGDPNGSLRMAFDIAAVAVKCPKTKITISGFSQGAQLAHNAAKYLPSVILERVSSAVTFGDPLQPSPLKGLEDRSLVICNSGDDICAKGSKVTLPHFAYPGRVYEAADYVLKKAKIY
;
A
#
# COMPACT_ATOMS: atom_id res chain seq x y z
N MET A 1 -29.63 25.60 -21.97
CA MET A 1 -28.77 26.11 -20.89
C MET A 1 -28.73 25.05 -19.80
N SER A 2 -27.56 24.43 -19.60
CA SER A 2 -27.06 23.59 -18.48
C SER A 2 -25.94 22.74 -19.10
N ILE A 3 -24.71 23.26 -19.26
CA ILE A 3 -23.67 23.54 -18.27
C ILE A 3 -23.30 22.29 -17.45
N TYR A 4 -22.56 21.36 -18.04
CA TYR A 4 -21.58 20.58 -17.28
C TYR A 4 -20.28 20.55 -18.08
N GLY A 5 -19.39 21.43 -17.66
CA GLY A 5 -18.04 21.57 -18.18
C GLY A 5 -17.23 20.31 -17.93
N HIS A 6 -16.31 20.07 -18.84
CA HIS A 6 -15.19 19.17 -18.62
C HIS A 6 -14.42 19.68 -17.40
N SER A 7 -14.54 18.97 -16.28
CA SER A 7 -13.63 19.15 -15.17
C SER A 7 -12.24 18.73 -15.65
N SER A 8 -11.40 19.73 -15.87
CA SER A 8 -9.96 19.57 -15.95
C SER A 8 -9.50 18.72 -14.77
N VAL A 9 -8.53 17.83 -15.04
CA VAL A 9 -7.80 17.10 -14.00
C VAL A 9 -7.17 18.15 -13.09
N SER A 10 -7.84 18.44 -11.98
CA SER A 10 -7.29 19.27 -10.91
C SER A 10 -5.98 18.62 -10.50
N SER A 11 -4.88 19.38 -10.55
CA SER A 11 -3.61 18.96 -9.98
C SER A 11 -3.84 18.75 -8.48
N LYS A 12 -4.24 17.53 -8.09
CA LYS A 12 -4.25 17.12 -6.69
C LYS A 12 -2.84 17.38 -6.20
N THR A 13 -2.69 18.31 -5.27
CA THR A 13 -1.40 18.63 -4.66
C THR A 13 -0.83 17.34 -4.09
N HIS A 14 0.35 16.94 -4.58
CA HIS A 14 1.06 15.76 -4.10
C HIS A 14 1.33 15.90 -2.60
N LEU A 15 1.21 14.79 -1.87
CA LEU A 15 1.51 14.72 -0.45
C LEU A 15 2.97 15.13 -0.21
N ASN A 16 3.22 16.05 0.72
CA ASN A 16 4.57 16.29 1.20
C ASN A 16 4.98 15.13 2.13
N VAL A 17 5.53 14.06 1.55
CA VAL A 17 5.86 12.81 2.23
C VAL A 17 6.70 13.03 3.49
N LYS A 18 7.71 13.91 3.43
CA LYS A 18 8.59 14.20 4.58
C LYS A 18 7.83 14.83 5.74
N LYS A 19 6.99 15.85 5.48
CA LYS A 19 6.17 16.48 6.52
C LYS A 19 5.11 15.51 7.06
N TYR A 20 4.52 14.71 6.18
CA TYR A 20 3.53 13.70 6.55
C TYR A 20 4.12 12.63 7.48
N ALA A 21 5.31 12.11 7.14
CA ALA A 21 6.05 11.16 7.96
C ALA A 21 6.34 11.72 9.37
N ALA A 22 6.92 12.93 9.42
CA ALA A 22 7.22 13.59 10.70
C ALA A 22 5.96 13.82 11.54
N ARG A 23 4.82 14.12 10.90
CA ARG A 23 3.56 14.31 11.62
C ARG A 23 2.98 13.00 12.15
N ILE A 24 3.10 11.91 11.41
CA ILE A 24 2.73 10.58 11.92
C ILE A 24 3.58 10.22 13.13
N ASP A 25 4.90 10.45 13.08
CA ASP A 25 5.78 10.18 14.22
C ASP A 25 5.36 10.94 15.48
N GLU A 26 5.00 12.22 15.32
CA GLU A 26 4.52 13.05 16.43
C GLU A 26 3.18 12.58 17.02
N LEU A 27 2.20 12.29 16.16
CA LEU A 27 0.84 11.97 16.58
C LEU A 27 0.71 10.55 17.16
N PHE A 28 1.47 9.58 16.62
CA PHE A 28 1.29 8.15 16.92
C PHE A 28 2.33 7.58 17.90
N GLN A 29 3.28 8.38 18.40
CA GLN A 29 4.35 7.93 19.31
C GLN A 29 3.90 7.14 20.55
N ASN A 30 2.71 7.45 21.09
CA ASN A 30 2.18 6.84 22.30
C ASN A 30 0.98 5.92 22.03
N ILE A 31 0.68 5.63 20.76
CA ILE A 31 -0.42 4.75 20.39
C ILE A 31 0.06 3.30 20.37
N THR A 32 -0.72 2.44 21.02
CA THR A 32 -0.60 0.99 20.90
C THR A 32 -1.99 0.42 20.67
N ILE A 33 -2.17 -0.35 19.60
CA ILE A 33 -3.41 -1.06 19.31
C ILE A 33 -3.12 -2.56 19.36
N GLU A 34 -3.93 -3.32 20.08
CA GLU A 34 -3.87 -4.78 20.05
C GLU A 34 -4.85 -5.31 18.99
N LEU A 35 -4.37 -6.02 17.96
CA LEU A 35 -5.25 -6.58 16.93
C LEU A 35 -6.13 -7.72 17.46
N PHE A 36 -5.66 -8.43 18.50
CA PHE A 36 -6.39 -9.53 19.13
C PHE A 36 -6.53 -9.27 20.64
N PRO A 37 -7.37 -8.30 21.04
CA PRO A 37 -7.53 -7.98 22.45
C PRO A 37 -8.11 -9.19 23.20
N GLN A 38 -7.53 -9.51 24.35
CA GLN A 38 -8.06 -10.58 25.22
C GLN A 38 -9.39 -10.21 25.89
N SER A 39 -9.75 -8.91 25.88
CA SER A 39 -11.00 -8.38 26.42
C SER A 39 -12.03 -8.15 25.32
N THR A 40 -13.32 -8.34 25.67
CA THR A 40 -14.46 -7.98 24.81
C THR A 40 -14.74 -6.48 24.79
N THR A 41 -14.09 -5.70 25.67
CA THR A 41 -14.16 -4.23 25.64
C THR A 41 -13.29 -3.69 24.51
N PRO A 42 -13.80 -2.78 23.65
CA PRO A 42 -13.00 -2.13 22.63
C PRO A 42 -11.77 -1.45 23.24
N ASP A 43 -10.62 -1.58 22.56
CA ASP A 43 -9.38 -0.90 22.96
C ASP A 43 -9.61 0.63 22.91
N PRO A 44 -9.44 1.36 24.04
CA PRO A 44 -9.67 2.81 24.07
C PRO A 44 -8.80 3.55 23.04
N ASN A 45 -7.63 3.01 22.70
CA ASN A 45 -6.73 3.61 21.72
C ASN A 45 -7.29 3.56 20.29
N MET A 46 -8.31 2.75 19.98
CA MET A 46 -8.96 2.78 18.66
C MET A 46 -9.71 4.09 18.40
N ALA A 47 -10.37 4.64 19.42
CA ALA A 47 -11.06 5.91 19.31
C ALA A 47 -10.06 7.07 19.19
N ASP A 48 -8.98 7.04 19.98
CA ASP A 48 -7.90 8.01 19.87
C ASP A 48 -7.22 7.96 18.50
N THR A 49 -6.92 6.75 18.00
CA THR A 49 -6.39 6.54 16.65
C THR A 49 -7.27 7.16 15.57
N SER A 50 -8.60 6.96 15.66
CA SER A 50 -9.54 7.56 14.72
C SER A 50 -9.49 9.10 14.74
N ARG A 51 -9.39 9.72 15.93
CA ARG A 51 -9.24 11.18 16.08
C ARG A 51 -7.93 11.67 15.48
N LEU A 52 -6.83 10.95 15.69
CA LEU A 52 -5.51 11.32 15.15
C LEU A 52 -5.48 11.24 13.62
N TRP A 53 -6.11 10.23 13.02
CA TRP A 53 -6.25 10.17 11.56
C TRP A 53 -7.10 11.32 11.01
N GLN A 54 -8.21 11.67 11.66
CA GLN A 54 -9.02 12.83 11.26
C GLN A 54 -8.21 14.13 11.32
N GLN A 55 -7.42 14.31 12.38
CA GLN A 55 -6.52 15.44 12.49
C GLN A 55 -5.51 15.47 11.34
N LEU A 56 -4.85 14.34 11.07
CA LEU A 56 -3.88 14.24 9.97
C LEU A 56 -4.53 14.56 8.60
N PHE A 57 -5.74 14.07 8.34
CA PHE A 57 -6.46 14.36 7.09
C PHE A 57 -6.98 15.81 7.00
N SER A 58 -7.09 16.52 8.13
CA SER A 58 -7.37 17.97 8.11
C SER A 58 -6.14 18.81 7.75
N GLU A 59 -4.93 18.27 7.97
CA GLU A 59 -3.65 18.94 7.73
C GLU A 59 -3.06 18.58 6.36
N PHE A 60 -3.41 17.41 5.80
CA PHE A 60 -2.84 16.88 4.57
C PHE A 60 -3.90 16.38 3.59
N THR A 61 -3.69 16.67 2.30
CA THR A 61 -4.45 16.02 1.21
C THR A 61 -3.94 14.61 0.99
N VAL A 62 -4.65 13.61 1.54
CA VAL A 62 -4.31 12.19 1.36
C VAL A 62 -5.29 11.55 0.38
N ASN A 63 -4.77 11.02 -0.74
CA ASN A 63 -5.60 10.27 -1.69
C ASN A 63 -5.69 8.80 -1.28
N SER A 64 -6.72 8.41 -0.52
CA SER A 64 -6.93 7.03 -0.09
C SER A 64 -7.64 6.14 -1.13
N GLN A 65 -7.91 6.67 -2.32
CA GLN A 65 -8.57 5.98 -3.43
C GLN A 65 -7.76 6.10 -4.72
N GLU A 66 -7.34 4.97 -5.27
CA GLU A 66 -6.61 4.87 -6.54
C GLU A 66 -7.24 3.79 -7.44
N ASP A 67 -7.43 4.11 -8.73
CA ASP A 67 -8.19 3.30 -9.69
C ASP A 67 -7.55 3.35 -11.08
N ALA A 68 -6.36 2.77 -11.21
CA ALA A 68 -5.62 2.68 -12.47
C ALA A 68 -6.35 1.85 -13.55
N LEU A 69 -7.09 0.81 -13.16
CA LEU A 69 -7.80 -0.06 -14.09
C LEU A 69 -8.99 0.62 -14.78
N ASN A 70 -9.47 1.74 -14.25
CA ASN A 70 -10.52 2.54 -14.89
C ASN A 70 -9.96 3.70 -15.76
N GLN A 71 -8.64 3.93 -15.76
CA GLN A 71 -8.02 4.96 -16.59
C GLN A 71 -7.97 4.54 -18.06
N THR A 72 -8.10 5.50 -18.98
CA THR A 72 -8.06 5.24 -20.43
C THR A 72 -6.64 5.08 -20.98
N ARG A 73 -5.63 5.60 -20.26
CA ARG A 73 -4.22 5.53 -20.65
C ARG A 73 -3.44 4.66 -19.66
N CYS A 74 -2.54 3.84 -20.18
CA CYS A 74 -1.60 3.08 -19.38
C CYS A 74 -0.47 3.97 -18.88
N ALA A 75 -0.15 3.84 -17.60
CA ALA A 75 1.05 4.44 -17.02
C ALA A 75 2.31 3.62 -17.38
N ASP A 76 3.47 4.26 -17.36
CA ASP A 76 4.76 3.59 -17.53
C ASP A 76 5.00 2.60 -16.38
N ILE A 77 4.59 2.97 -15.17
CA ILE A 77 4.61 2.12 -13.97
C ILE A 77 3.21 2.04 -13.37
N THR A 78 2.75 0.83 -13.08
CA THR A 78 1.49 0.59 -12.36
C THR A 78 1.77 -0.22 -11.12
N VAL A 79 1.38 0.31 -9.95
CA VAL A 79 1.44 -0.38 -8.66
C VAL A 79 0.08 -0.98 -8.36
N VAL A 80 0.00 -2.28 -8.10
CA VAL A 80 -1.19 -2.89 -7.48
C VAL A 80 -0.94 -2.98 -5.99
N PHE A 81 -1.75 -2.28 -5.20
CA PHE A 81 -1.50 -2.06 -3.77
C PHE A 81 -2.66 -2.54 -2.90
N ALA A 82 -2.35 -3.31 -1.87
CA ALA A 82 -3.30 -3.68 -0.81
C ALA A 82 -2.97 -2.94 0.50
N ARG A 83 -3.95 -2.19 1.02
CA ARG A 83 -3.84 -1.45 2.30
C ARG A 83 -3.76 -2.36 3.53
N GLY A 84 -3.42 -1.80 4.68
CA GLY A 84 -3.35 -2.51 5.96
C GLY A 84 -4.71 -2.66 6.66
N THR A 85 -4.71 -3.43 7.74
CA THR A 85 -5.90 -3.71 8.56
C THR A 85 -6.51 -2.40 9.09
N ASN A 86 -7.82 -2.28 8.99
CA ASN A 86 -8.66 -1.16 9.40
C ASN A 86 -8.37 0.17 8.69
N GLU A 87 -7.52 0.19 7.66
CA GLU A 87 -7.33 1.40 6.86
C GLU A 87 -8.58 1.68 5.99
N GLY A 88 -8.87 2.97 5.79
CA GLY A 88 -9.96 3.42 4.91
C GLY A 88 -9.57 3.47 3.43
N GLY A 89 -10.57 3.65 2.56
CA GLY A 89 -10.37 3.64 1.11
C GLY A 89 -9.82 2.31 0.61
N ASN A 90 -9.06 2.32 -0.48
CA ASN A 90 -8.49 1.12 -1.09
C ASN A 90 -6.96 1.05 -1.06
N VAL A 91 -6.30 2.18 -0.78
CA VAL A 91 -4.85 2.26 -0.58
C VAL A 91 -4.43 2.73 0.82
N GLY A 92 -5.40 3.03 1.70
CA GLY A 92 -5.12 3.41 3.07
C GLY A 92 -4.49 4.81 3.20
N ALA A 93 -3.67 4.99 4.23
CA ALA A 93 -3.05 6.26 4.59
C ALA A 93 -1.60 6.12 5.09
N VAL A 94 -1.21 4.94 5.60
CA VAL A 94 0.13 4.72 6.16
C VAL A 94 1.17 4.57 5.05
N ALA A 95 1.03 3.57 4.18
CA ALA A 95 2.05 3.26 3.19
C ALA A 95 1.64 3.64 1.76
N GLY A 96 0.39 3.40 1.36
CA GLY A 96 -0.06 3.55 -0.03
C GLY A 96 0.11 4.96 -0.60
N PRO A 97 -0.59 5.98 -0.06
CA PRO A 97 -0.48 7.36 -0.54
C PRO A 97 0.95 7.94 -0.51
N PRO A 98 1.72 7.86 0.60
CA PRO A 98 3.10 8.37 0.57
C PRO A 98 4.00 7.59 -0.38
N PHE A 99 3.76 6.29 -0.59
CA PHE A 99 4.53 5.50 -1.55
C PHE A 99 4.26 5.92 -3.00
N ILE A 100 3.00 6.08 -3.39
CA ILE A 100 2.70 6.48 -4.78
C ILE A 100 3.20 7.90 -5.06
N ASP A 101 3.12 8.82 -4.11
CA ASP A 101 3.64 10.18 -4.27
C ASP A 101 5.17 10.23 -4.28
N ALA A 102 5.85 9.46 -3.43
CA ALA A 102 7.32 9.33 -3.48
C ALA A 102 7.80 8.72 -4.80
N LEU A 103 7.07 7.72 -5.32
CA LEU A 103 7.38 7.11 -6.62
C LEU A 103 7.15 8.10 -7.76
N ARG A 104 6.04 8.85 -7.76
CA ARG A 104 5.77 9.91 -8.74
C ARG A 104 6.86 10.99 -8.72
N GLU A 105 7.31 11.40 -7.53
CA GLU A 105 8.41 12.38 -7.37
C GLU A 105 9.73 11.87 -7.99
N LYS A 106 10.07 10.59 -7.74
CA LYS A 106 11.33 9.99 -8.21
C LYS A 106 11.31 9.56 -9.68
N ALA A 107 10.12 9.29 -10.24
CA ALA A 107 9.94 8.77 -11.59
C ALA A 107 10.15 9.82 -12.70
N ALA A 108 10.41 11.09 -12.34
CA ALA A 108 10.71 12.18 -13.25
C ALA A 108 9.66 12.34 -14.38
N SER A 109 10.00 11.99 -15.62
CA SER A 109 9.11 12.12 -16.79
C SER A 109 8.15 10.96 -17.00
N LEU A 110 8.27 9.89 -16.21
CA LEU A 110 7.44 8.70 -16.34
C LEU A 110 6.10 8.90 -15.64
N SER A 111 5.05 8.36 -16.26
CA SER A 111 3.74 8.29 -15.65
C SER A 111 3.65 7.12 -14.66
N VAL A 112 3.10 7.39 -13.48
CA VAL A 112 2.92 6.40 -12.40
C VAL A 112 1.46 6.38 -11.96
N ALA A 113 0.85 5.19 -11.98
CA ALA A 113 -0.51 4.96 -11.50
C ALA A 113 -0.53 3.87 -10.42
N MET A 114 -1.59 3.86 -9.60
CA MET A 114 -1.84 2.83 -8.61
C MET A 114 -3.25 2.25 -8.78
N GLN A 115 -3.38 0.95 -8.62
CA GLN A 115 -4.64 0.26 -8.44
C GLN A 115 -4.74 -0.16 -6.98
N GLY A 116 -5.70 0.40 -6.24
CA GLY A 116 -6.03 -0.09 -4.91
C GLY A 116 -6.84 -1.39 -5.01
N VAL A 117 -6.50 -2.37 -4.18
CA VAL A 117 -7.26 -3.62 -4.06
C VAL A 117 -8.47 -3.37 -3.16
N GLU A 118 -9.67 -3.58 -3.70
CA GLU A 118 -10.90 -3.49 -2.92
C GLU A 118 -11.12 -4.76 -2.11
N TYR A 119 -11.04 -4.62 -0.79
CA TYR A 119 -11.27 -5.71 0.16
C TYR A 119 -11.61 -5.15 1.55
N ALA A 120 -12.05 -6.00 2.48
CA ALA A 120 -12.57 -5.56 3.78
C ALA A 120 -11.50 -4.98 4.72
N ALA A 121 -10.25 -5.44 4.61
CA ALA A 121 -9.14 -5.07 5.50
C ALA A 121 -9.48 -5.19 6.99
N ASN A 122 -10.24 -6.21 7.40
CA ASN A 122 -10.62 -6.39 8.81
C ASN A 122 -9.65 -7.32 9.56
N VAL A 123 -9.73 -7.31 10.89
CA VAL A 123 -8.88 -8.13 11.76
C VAL A 123 -9.01 -9.63 11.46
N THR A 124 -10.21 -10.10 11.11
CA THR A 124 -10.44 -11.51 10.73
C THR A 124 -9.61 -11.91 9.51
N GLY A 125 -9.56 -11.06 8.49
CA GLY A 125 -8.72 -11.27 7.31
C GLY A 125 -7.24 -11.34 7.66
N PHE A 126 -6.75 -10.47 8.56
CA PHE A 126 -5.38 -10.52 9.06
C PHE A 126 -5.08 -11.83 9.79
N ALA A 127 -5.99 -12.28 10.64
CA ALA A 127 -5.86 -13.54 11.40
C ALA A 127 -5.76 -14.78 10.50
N LEU A 128 -6.41 -14.74 9.33
CA LEU A 128 -6.36 -15.81 8.34
C LEU A 128 -5.10 -15.79 7.46
N GLY A 129 -4.17 -14.85 7.70
CA GLY A 129 -2.99 -14.67 6.85
C GLY A 129 -3.33 -13.97 5.52
N GLY A 130 -4.30 -13.06 5.57
CA GLY A 130 -4.77 -12.23 4.46
C GLY A 130 -6.20 -12.58 4.09
N ASP A 131 -7.04 -11.56 3.87
CA ASP A 131 -8.41 -11.76 3.38
C ASP A 131 -8.40 -12.64 2.11
N PRO A 132 -9.09 -13.80 2.10
CA PRO A 132 -9.05 -14.71 0.97
C PRO A 132 -9.62 -14.09 -0.32
N ASN A 133 -10.71 -13.33 -0.21
CA ASN A 133 -11.33 -12.66 -1.35
C ASN A 133 -10.48 -11.49 -1.84
N GLY A 134 -9.89 -10.74 -0.92
CA GLY A 134 -8.93 -9.68 -1.23
C GLY A 134 -7.68 -10.20 -1.91
N SER A 135 -7.17 -11.37 -1.49
CA SER A 135 -6.01 -12.03 -2.10
C SER A 135 -6.31 -12.46 -3.54
N LEU A 136 -7.49 -13.06 -3.78
CA LEU A 136 -7.95 -13.41 -5.14
C LEU A 136 -8.19 -12.16 -5.99
N ARG A 137 -8.78 -11.12 -5.40
CA ARG A 137 -9.01 -9.83 -6.07
C ARG A 137 -7.70 -9.18 -6.49
N MET A 138 -6.69 -9.19 -5.62
CA MET A 138 -5.37 -8.66 -5.95
C MET A 138 -4.72 -9.42 -7.12
N ALA A 139 -4.80 -10.76 -7.13
CA ALA A 139 -4.33 -11.56 -8.26
C ALA A 139 -5.07 -11.22 -9.57
N PHE A 140 -6.40 -11.04 -9.50
CA PHE A 140 -7.20 -10.58 -10.63
C PHE A 140 -6.77 -9.19 -11.11
N ASP A 141 -6.60 -8.22 -10.22
CA ASP A 141 -6.20 -6.86 -10.57
C ASP A 141 -4.81 -6.83 -11.23
N ILE A 142 -3.86 -7.64 -10.73
CA ILE A 142 -2.53 -7.79 -11.34
C ILE A 142 -2.63 -8.35 -12.77
N ALA A 143 -3.41 -9.42 -12.96
CA ALA A 143 -3.63 -10.00 -14.29
C ALA A 143 -4.34 -9.02 -15.23
N ALA A 144 -5.33 -8.27 -14.73
CA ALA A 144 -6.04 -7.25 -15.49
C ALA A 144 -5.11 -6.12 -15.94
N VAL A 145 -4.21 -5.64 -15.07
CA VAL A 145 -3.19 -4.65 -15.43
C VAL A 145 -2.25 -5.23 -16.50
N ALA A 146 -1.80 -6.47 -16.36
CA ALA A 146 -0.91 -7.12 -17.32
C ALA A 146 -1.52 -7.24 -18.72
N VAL A 147 -2.82 -7.54 -18.81
CA VAL A 147 -3.56 -7.64 -20.08
C VAL A 147 -3.85 -6.25 -20.65
N LYS A 148 -4.40 -5.34 -19.84
CA LYS A 148 -4.82 -4.02 -20.30
C LYS A 148 -3.64 -3.13 -20.69
N CYS A 149 -2.52 -3.26 -19.97
CA CYS A 149 -1.35 -2.41 -20.11
C CYS A 149 -0.07 -3.24 -20.36
N PRO A 150 0.08 -3.83 -21.56
CA PRO A 150 1.18 -4.76 -21.87
C PRO A 150 2.56 -4.10 -21.96
N LYS A 151 2.67 -2.78 -21.76
CA LYS A 151 3.95 -2.06 -21.67
C LYS A 151 4.27 -1.54 -20.26
N THR A 152 3.30 -1.52 -19.35
CA THR A 152 3.53 -1.01 -17.99
C THR A 152 4.48 -1.93 -17.22
N LYS A 153 5.30 -1.34 -16.36
CA LYS A 153 6.10 -2.04 -15.37
C LYS A 153 5.22 -2.25 -14.13
N ILE A 154 4.88 -3.50 -13.85
CA ILE A 154 3.95 -3.84 -12.77
C ILE A 154 4.73 -4.02 -11.47
N THR A 155 4.32 -3.30 -10.44
CA THR A 155 4.77 -3.55 -9.07
C THR A 155 3.64 -4.12 -8.24
N ILE A 156 3.87 -5.25 -7.56
CA ILE A 156 2.99 -5.77 -6.52
C ILE A 156 3.40 -5.14 -5.19
N SER A 157 2.46 -4.59 -4.43
CA SER A 157 2.78 -4.01 -3.12
C SER A 157 1.66 -4.17 -2.11
N GLY A 158 2.01 -4.13 -0.84
CA GLY A 158 1.04 -4.13 0.24
C GLY A 158 1.65 -3.80 1.58
N PHE A 159 0.79 -3.34 2.50
CA PHE A 159 1.16 -2.99 3.86
C PHE A 159 0.44 -3.87 4.87
N SER A 160 1.14 -4.39 5.88
CA SER A 160 0.53 -5.17 6.97
C SER A 160 -0.25 -6.39 6.44
N GLN A 161 -1.56 -6.49 6.69
CA GLN A 161 -2.44 -7.47 6.05
C GLN A 161 -2.34 -7.45 4.51
N GLY A 162 -2.22 -6.28 3.90
CA GLY A 162 -2.03 -6.14 2.46
C GLY A 162 -0.74 -6.79 1.95
N ALA A 163 0.32 -6.88 2.76
CA ALA A 163 1.50 -7.66 2.42
C ALA A 163 1.17 -9.16 2.37
N GLN A 164 0.34 -9.66 3.29
CA GLN A 164 -0.15 -11.03 3.24
C GLN A 164 -0.97 -11.31 1.96
N LEU A 165 -1.83 -10.36 1.55
CA LEU A 165 -2.55 -10.44 0.27
C LEU A 165 -1.57 -10.50 -0.91
N ALA A 166 -0.51 -9.69 -0.90
CA ALA A 166 0.52 -9.68 -1.96
C ALA A 166 1.22 -11.05 -2.08
N HIS A 167 1.58 -11.66 -0.95
CA HIS A 167 2.14 -13.01 -0.90
C HIS A 167 1.18 -14.07 -1.44
N ASN A 168 -0.10 -13.98 -1.09
CA ASN A 168 -1.12 -14.93 -1.57
C ASN A 168 -1.39 -14.74 -3.06
N ALA A 169 -1.52 -13.50 -3.53
CA ALA A 169 -1.73 -13.18 -4.93
C ALA A 169 -0.60 -13.74 -5.81
N ALA A 170 0.66 -13.57 -5.40
CA ALA A 170 1.80 -14.14 -6.13
C ALA A 170 1.71 -15.68 -6.30
N LYS A 171 1.18 -16.40 -5.30
CA LYS A 171 0.98 -17.86 -5.38
C LYS A 171 -0.15 -18.25 -6.33
N TYR A 172 -1.15 -17.38 -6.52
CA TYR A 172 -2.29 -17.63 -7.41
C TYR A 172 -1.99 -17.28 -8.87
N LEU A 173 -1.03 -16.40 -9.13
CA LEU A 173 -0.68 -15.98 -10.47
C LEU A 173 0.06 -17.09 -11.24
N PRO A 174 -0.32 -17.36 -12.50
CA PRO A 174 0.47 -18.24 -13.36
C PRO A 174 1.82 -17.58 -13.70
N SER A 175 2.83 -18.40 -14.01
CA SER A 175 4.20 -17.93 -14.31
C SER A 175 4.23 -16.86 -15.39
N VAL A 176 3.41 -16.99 -16.44
CA VAL A 176 3.31 -16.01 -17.53
C VAL A 176 2.90 -14.61 -17.06
N ILE A 177 2.11 -14.49 -15.98
CA ILE A 177 1.76 -13.19 -15.39
C ILE A 177 2.85 -12.74 -14.42
N LEU A 178 3.46 -13.65 -13.64
CA LEU A 178 4.59 -13.31 -12.76
C LEU A 178 5.78 -12.75 -13.54
N GLU A 179 6.06 -13.27 -14.74
CA GLU A 179 7.09 -12.75 -15.64
C GLU A 179 6.86 -11.29 -16.07
N ARG A 180 5.60 -10.83 -16.04
CA ARG A 180 5.20 -9.45 -16.33
C ARG A 180 5.44 -8.48 -15.17
N VAL A 181 5.66 -9.01 -13.96
CA VAL A 181 5.90 -8.21 -12.75
C VAL A 181 7.37 -7.81 -12.67
N SER A 182 7.63 -6.50 -12.62
CA SER A 182 8.99 -5.97 -12.53
C SER A 182 9.53 -6.01 -11.11
N SER A 183 8.67 -5.85 -10.11
CA SER A 183 9.06 -5.73 -8.71
C SER A 183 7.93 -6.10 -7.76
N ALA A 184 8.31 -6.50 -6.55
CA ALA A 184 7.42 -6.55 -5.41
C ALA A 184 8.01 -5.76 -4.24
N VAL A 185 7.18 -4.98 -3.53
CA VAL A 185 7.59 -4.25 -2.33
C VAL A 185 6.54 -4.35 -1.25
N THR A 186 6.88 -4.89 -0.08
CA THR A 186 5.98 -4.97 1.08
C THR A 186 6.46 -4.11 2.24
N PHE A 187 5.52 -3.56 3.00
CA PHE A 187 5.77 -2.77 4.20
C PHE A 187 5.12 -3.45 5.40
N GLY A 188 5.79 -3.52 6.55
CA GLY A 188 5.19 -4.10 7.76
C GLY A 188 4.76 -5.55 7.57
N ASP A 189 5.58 -6.33 6.86
CA ASP A 189 5.22 -7.66 6.36
C ASP A 189 5.23 -8.73 7.47
N PRO A 190 4.08 -9.32 7.83
CA PRO A 190 4.02 -10.40 8.83
C PRO A 190 4.72 -11.70 8.40
N LEU A 191 5.04 -11.83 7.11
CA LEU A 191 5.69 -12.99 6.50
C LEU A 191 7.20 -12.79 6.27
N GLN A 192 7.76 -11.67 6.75
CA GLN A 192 9.18 -11.37 6.66
C GLN A 192 10.07 -12.49 7.27
N PRO A 193 11.30 -12.70 6.75
CA PRO A 193 11.93 -12.00 5.63
C PRO A 193 11.59 -12.63 4.26
N SER A 194 10.54 -13.46 4.17
CA SER A 194 10.26 -14.23 2.96
C SER A 194 9.95 -13.29 1.79
N PRO A 195 10.57 -13.46 0.61
CA PRO A 195 10.14 -12.76 -0.59
C PRO A 195 8.81 -13.32 -1.12
N LEU A 196 8.17 -12.60 -2.05
CA LEU A 196 7.00 -13.11 -2.75
C LEU A 196 7.43 -14.26 -3.67
N LYS A 197 6.70 -15.38 -3.59
CA LYS A 197 6.99 -16.60 -4.36
C LYS A 197 6.99 -16.31 -5.87
N GLY A 198 8.04 -16.74 -6.57
CA GLY A 198 8.22 -16.52 -8.00
C GLY A 198 8.74 -15.12 -8.36
N LEU A 199 9.02 -14.27 -7.37
CA LEU A 199 9.58 -12.92 -7.51
C LEU A 199 10.78 -12.73 -6.56
N GLU A 200 11.47 -13.81 -6.19
CA GLU A 200 12.55 -13.82 -5.21
C GLU A 200 13.69 -12.86 -5.60
N ASP A 201 13.99 -12.78 -6.90
CA ASP A 201 15.03 -11.92 -7.47
C ASP A 201 14.63 -10.43 -7.53
N ARG A 202 13.36 -10.11 -7.27
CA ARG A 202 12.79 -8.76 -7.43
C ARG A 202 11.81 -8.36 -6.33
N SER A 203 11.92 -8.98 -5.15
CA SER A 203 11.16 -8.62 -3.95
C SER A 203 12.00 -7.78 -2.97
N LEU A 204 11.41 -6.72 -2.42
CA LEU A 204 11.94 -5.96 -1.29
C LEU A 204 10.92 -6.02 -0.14
N VAL A 205 11.34 -6.52 1.01
CA VAL A 205 10.52 -6.59 2.23
C VAL A 205 11.04 -5.52 3.19
N ILE A 206 10.21 -4.54 3.52
CA ILE A 206 10.56 -3.42 4.40
C ILE A 206 9.86 -3.61 5.75
N CYS A 207 10.66 -3.88 6.78
CA CYS A 207 10.22 -3.91 8.17
C CYS A 207 11.02 -2.90 8.99
N ASN A 208 10.31 -2.05 9.73
CA ASN A 208 10.94 -1.13 10.67
C ASN A 208 11.46 -1.88 11.89
N SER A 209 12.56 -1.40 12.47
CA SER A 209 13.06 -1.93 13.74
C SER A 209 12.02 -1.70 14.84
N GLY A 210 11.70 -2.76 15.58
CA GLY A 210 10.69 -2.72 16.65
C GLY A 210 9.23 -2.87 16.17
N ASP A 211 8.99 -3.12 14.88
CA ASP A 211 7.65 -3.45 14.39
C ASP A 211 7.25 -4.86 14.85
N ASP A 212 6.32 -4.91 15.82
CA ASP A 212 5.82 -6.15 16.41
C ASP A 212 5.06 -7.01 15.39
N ILE A 213 4.40 -6.42 14.40
CA ILE A 213 3.70 -7.16 13.33
C ILE A 213 4.72 -7.94 12.47
N CYS A 214 5.84 -7.31 12.12
CA CYS A 214 6.96 -7.99 11.46
C CYS A 214 7.58 -9.09 12.35
N ALA A 215 7.53 -8.92 13.67
CA ALA A 215 7.96 -9.91 14.65
C ALA A 215 6.93 -11.03 14.89
N LYS A 216 5.86 -11.10 14.07
CA LYS A 216 4.75 -12.06 14.19
C LYS A 216 3.91 -11.88 15.47
N GLY A 217 3.97 -10.71 16.05
CA GLY A 217 3.06 -10.26 17.10
C GLY A 217 1.79 -9.65 16.54
N SER A 218 1.08 -8.91 17.39
CA SER A 218 -0.25 -8.36 17.11
C SER A 218 -0.43 -6.94 17.62
N LYS A 219 0.65 -6.30 18.10
CA LYS A 219 0.65 -4.91 18.56
C LYS A 219 1.02 -3.98 17.43
N VAL A 220 0.13 -3.05 17.14
CA VAL A 220 0.39 -1.94 16.22
C VAL A 220 0.89 -0.78 17.07
N THR A 221 2.16 -0.43 16.90
CA THR A 221 2.84 0.68 17.58
C THR A 221 3.49 1.61 16.55
N LEU A 222 4.13 2.70 16.99
CA LEU A 222 4.74 3.68 16.08
C LEU A 222 5.61 3.06 14.96
N PRO A 223 6.51 2.09 15.20
CA PRO A 223 7.25 1.44 14.12
C PRO A 223 6.38 0.89 12.98
N HIS A 224 5.16 0.43 13.27
CA HIS A 224 4.21 -0.06 12.26
C HIS A 224 3.46 1.08 11.55
N PHE A 225 3.34 2.26 12.17
CA PHE A 225 2.77 3.46 11.53
C PHE A 225 3.81 4.26 10.71
N ALA A 226 5.10 4.14 11.05
CA ALA A 226 6.18 4.98 10.53
C ALA A 226 6.74 4.55 9.15
N TYR A 227 5.98 3.79 8.34
CA TYR A 227 6.39 3.45 6.98
C TYR A 227 6.50 4.61 5.98
N PRO A 228 5.80 5.76 6.12
CA PRO A 228 6.10 6.94 5.31
C PRO A 228 7.58 7.37 5.36
N GLY A 229 8.31 7.06 6.44
CA GLY A 229 9.74 7.34 6.55
C GLY A 229 10.62 6.48 5.63
N ARG A 230 10.09 5.39 5.07
CA ARG A 230 10.82 4.40 4.26
C ARG A 230 10.36 4.33 2.80
N VAL A 231 9.34 5.10 2.40
CA VAL A 231 8.77 4.97 1.04
C VAL A 231 9.71 5.38 -0.10
N TYR A 232 10.72 6.23 0.16
CA TYR A 232 11.71 6.56 -0.88
C TYR A 232 12.65 5.39 -1.18
N GLU A 233 12.96 4.52 -0.21
CA GLU A 233 13.69 3.28 -0.45
C GLU A 233 12.89 2.33 -1.35
N ALA A 234 11.58 2.23 -1.11
CA ALA A 234 10.67 1.49 -1.97
C ALA A 234 10.61 2.07 -3.39
N ALA A 235 10.50 3.39 -3.52
CA ALA A 235 10.46 4.07 -4.81
C ALA A 235 11.76 3.85 -5.62
N ASP A 236 12.91 4.03 -4.97
CA ASP A 236 14.22 3.81 -5.61
C ASP A 236 14.39 2.35 -6.05
N TYR A 237 13.90 1.39 -5.24
CA TYR A 237 13.91 -0.03 -5.61
C TYR A 237 13.02 -0.34 -6.81
N VAL A 238 11.79 0.19 -6.84
CA VAL A 238 10.88 0.00 -7.98
C VAL A 238 11.49 0.52 -9.26
N LEU A 239 12.03 1.74 -9.26
CA LEU A 239 12.62 2.34 -10.46
C LEU A 239 13.84 1.56 -10.94
N LYS A 240 14.68 1.08 -10.01
CA LYS A 240 15.83 0.21 -10.31
C LYS A 240 15.38 -1.08 -10.99
N LYS A 241 14.33 -1.74 -10.49
CA LYS A 241 13.82 -3.01 -11.03
C LYS A 241 13.02 -2.85 -12.32
N ALA A 242 12.36 -1.71 -12.48
CA ALA A 242 11.70 -1.33 -13.73
C ALA A 242 12.71 -1.15 -14.90
N LYS A 243 14.02 -1.08 -14.60
CA LYS A 243 15.11 -0.81 -15.55
C LYS A 243 14.88 0.49 -16.32
N ILE A 244 14.45 1.53 -15.59
CA ILE A 244 14.21 2.86 -16.18
C ILE A 244 15.37 3.81 -15.85
N TYR A 245 16.58 3.27 -15.90
CA TYR A 245 17.85 3.99 -15.82
C TYR A 245 18.81 3.36 -16.83
#